data_AF-A0AAE9YMB7-F1
#
_entry.id   AF-A0AAE9YMB7-F1
#
_cell.length_a   1.000
_cell.length_b   1.000
_cell.length_c   1.000
_cell.angle_alpha   90.00
_cell.angle_beta   90.00
_cell.angle_gamma   90.00
#
_symmetry.space_group_name_H-M   'P 1'
#
loop_
_entity.id
_entity.type
_entity.pdbx_description
1 polymer ?
#
loop_
_entity_poly.entity_id
_entity_poly.type
_entity_poly.pdbx_seq_one_letter_code
_entity_poly.pdbx_strand_id
1 'polypeptide(L)' 'MSKPKSNQTPMTTKAVARIQSSEAKANGGQALPRGFAVRAARAAGNNKNG' A
#
# COMPACT_ATOMS: atom_id res chain seq x y z
N MET A 1 11.02 -11.08 22.27
CA MET A 1 10.87 -9.61 22.21
C MET A 1 9.74 -9.27 21.25
N SER A 2 8.56 -8.91 21.75
CA SER A 2 7.42 -8.46 20.95
C SER A 2 7.70 -7.04 20.46
N LYS A 3 7.71 -6.81 19.13
CA LYS A 3 7.82 -5.47 18.56
C LYS A 3 6.70 -4.58 19.12
N PRO A 4 6.96 -3.30 19.45
CA PRO A 4 5.90 -2.40 19.86
C PRO A 4 4.90 -2.29 18.70
N LYS A 5 3.60 -2.47 19.00
CA LYS A 5 2.54 -2.15 18.05
C LYS A 5 2.65 -0.66 17.76
N SER A 6 3.14 -0.32 16.57
CA SER A 6 3.10 1.05 16.07
C SER A 6 1.65 1.53 16.13
N ASN A 7 1.40 2.71 16.70
CA ASN A 7 0.08 3.36 16.66
C ASN A 7 -0.34 3.75 15.22
N GLN A 8 0.40 3.33 14.18
CA GLN A 8 -0.02 3.48 12.80
C GLN A 8 -1.16 2.56 12.44
N THR A 9 -2.16 3.15 11.78
CA THR A 9 -3.20 2.42 11.08
C THR A 9 -2.56 1.51 10.03
N PRO A 10 -2.78 0.18 10.09
CA PRO A 10 -2.19 -0.73 9.13
C PRO A 10 -2.73 -0.46 7.73
N MET A 11 -1.84 -0.34 6.76
CA MET A 11 -2.18 -0.31 5.34
C MET A 11 -2.90 -1.61 4.96
N THR A 12 -4.15 -1.51 4.52
CA THR A 12 -5.00 -2.65 4.14
C THR A 12 -4.99 -2.89 2.64
N THR A 13 -5.29 -4.12 2.20
CA THR A 13 -5.42 -4.47 0.77
C THR A 13 -6.48 -3.63 0.06
N LYS A 14 -7.59 -3.31 0.75
CA LYS A 14 -8.64 -2.43 0.24
C LYS A 14 -8.15 -1.00 0.01
N ALA A 15 -7.32 -0.48 0.90
CA ALA A 15 -6.69 0.84 0.73
C ALA A 15 -5.71 0.82 -0.45
N VAL A 16 -4.91 -0.24 -0.59
CA VAL A 16 -4.00 -0.42 -1.73
C VAL A 16 -4.74 -0.43 -3.06
N ALA A 17 -5.87 -1.16 -3.17
CA ALA A 17 -6.66 -1.20 -4.40
C ALA A 17 -7.19 0.19 -4.81
N ARG A 18 -7.60 1.01 -3.84
CA ARG A 18 -8.01 2.40 -4.10
C ARG A 18 -6.85 3.25 -4.60
N ILE A 19 -5.67 3.11 -3.98
CA ILE A 19 -4.46 3.84 -4.38
C ILE A 19 -4.04 3.43 -5.79
N GLN A 20 -4.02 2.13 -6.09
CA GLN A 20 -3.72 1.60 -7.42
C GLN A 20 -4.69 2.13 -8.48
N SER A 21 -6.00 2.12 -8.19
CA SER A 21 -7.01 2.65 -9.12
C SER A 21 -6.85 4.14 -9.35
N SER A 22 -6.58 4.92 -8.30
CA SER A 22 -6.37 6.37 -8.39
C SER A 22 -5.13 6.70 -9.22
N GLU A 23 -4.01 6.01 -8.97
CA GLU A 23 -2.79 6.22 -9.75
C GLU A 23 -2.95 5.76 -11.20
N ALA A 24 -3.61 4.63 -11.44
CA ALA A 24 -3.88 4.18 -12.80
C ALA A 24 -4.70 5.20 -13.57
N LYS A 25 -5.77 5.75 -12.98
CA LYS A 25 -6.59 6.81 -13.60
C LYS A 25 -5.77 8.06 -13.94
N ALA A 26 -4.85 8.46 -13.07
CA ALA A 26 -3.98 9.62 -13.30
C ALA A 26 -2.94 9.38 -14.41
N ASN A 27 -2.53 8.13 -14.64
CA ASN A 27 -1.43 7.77 -15.55
C ASN A 27 -1.90 6.97 -16.78
N GLY A 28 -3.12 7.22 -17.28
CA GLY A 28 -3.60 6.59 -18.52
C GLY A 28 -3.91 5.09 -18.41
N GLY A 29 -4.27 4.62 -17.22
CA GLY A 29 -4.68 3.24 -16.95
C GLY A 29 -3.62 2.37 -16.28
N GLN A 30 -2.44 2.90 -15.96
CA GLN A 30 -1.33 2.11 -15.41
C GLN A 30 -0.79 2.68 -14.09
N ALA A 31 -0.48 1.83 -13.12
CA ALA A 31 0.22 2.25 -11.92
C ALA A 31 1.73 2.37 -12.22
N LEU A 32 2.36 3.44 -11.72
CA LEU A 32 3.78 3.66 -11.96
C LEU A 32 4.65 2.64 -11.19
N PRO A 33 5.68 2.03 -11.81
CA PRO A 33 6.51 0.99 -11.19
C PRO A 33 7.34 1.46 -9.97
N ARG A 34 7.48 2.78 -9.78
CA ARG A 34 8.07 3.40 -8.56
C ARG A 34 7.12 4.40 -7.90
N GLY A 35 5.82 4.29 -8.21
CA GLY A 35 4.76 5.15 -7.70
C GLY A 35 4.39 4.88 -6.24
N PHE A 36 3.44 5.65 -5.74
CA PHE A 36 2.90 5.50 -4.40
C PHE A 36 2.09 4.20 -4.25
N ALA A 37 1.44 3.69 -5.29
CA ALA A 37 0.74 2.41 -5.24
C ALA A 37 1.67 1.22 -4.94
N VAL A 38 2.88 1.24 -5.49
CA VAL A 38 3.90 0.20 -5.22
C VAL A 38 4.37 0.27 -3.77
N ARG A 39 4.54 1.48 -3.22
CA ARG A 39 4.88 1.68 -1.80
C ARG A 39 3.75 1.20 -0.88
N ALA A 40 2.50 1.51 -1.22
CA ALA A 40 1.32 1.07 -0.48
C ALA A 40 1.18 -0.46 -0.49
N ALA A 41 1.40 -1.10 -1.65
CA ALA A 41 1.37 -2.55 -1.77
C ALA A 41 2.44 -3.23 -0.91
N ARG A 42 3.67 -2.69 -0.89
CA ARG A 42 4.75 -3.18 -0.01
C ARG A 42 4.38 -3.05 1.47
N ALA A 43 3.83 -1.91 1.89
CA ALA A 43 3.37 -1.72 3.26
C ALA A 43 2.28 -2.74 3.66
N ALA A 44 1.30 -2.99 2.78
CA ALA A 44 0.28 -4.01 3.02
C ALA A 44 0.83 -5.45 3.04
N GLY A 45 1.92 -5.73 2.32
CA GLY A 45 2.66 -7.00 2.39
C GLY A 45 3.36 -7.18 3.72
N ASN A 46 4.07 -6.15 4.19
CA ASN A 46 4.79 -6.19 5.47
C ASN A 46 3.85 -6.33 6.68
N ASN A 47 2.61 -5.82 6.57
CA ASN A 47 1.59 -5.97 7.61
C ASN A 47 1.02 -7.39 7.74
N LYS A 48 1.24 -8.29 6.76
CA LYS A 48 0.81 -9.70 6.85
C LYS A 48 1.79 -10.59 7.61
N ASN A 49 3.01 -10.12 7.84
CA ASN A 49 4.08 -10.88 8.49
C ASN A 49 4.32 -10.44 9.95
N GLY A 50 3.31 -9.82 10.59
CA GLY A 50 3.35 -9.35 11.97
C GLY A 50 2.69 -10.33 12.94
#